data_AF-A0A7S2BHH4-F1
#
_entry.id   AF-A0A7S2BHH4-F1
#
_cell.length_a   1.000
_cell.length_b   1.000
_cell.length_c   1.000
_cell.angle_alpha   90.00
_cell.angle_beta   90.00
_cell.angle_gamma   90.00
#
_symmetry.space_group_name_H-M   'P 1'
#
loop_
_entity.id
_entity.type
_entity.pdbx_description
1 polymer ?
#
loop_
_entity_poly.entity_id
_entity_poly.type
_entity_poly.pdbx_seq_one_letter_code
_entity_poly.pdbx_strand_id
1 'polypeptide(L)'
;GSPVKAFSCHPGVVNTNLARYILPESMQEKKRQDEVGSQRMGKLFGMRTVEDGARCQTDLAANGGNANGDFYIDFNKPYRGAGMKWRTDSNADKLWQTSVASCEEVGIKI
;
A
#
# COMPACT_ATOMS: atom_id res chain seq x y z
N GLY A 1 -17.73 -18.99 -7.70
CA GLY A 1 -16.73 -18.13 -7.05
C GLY A 1 -17.45 -16.94 -6.43
N SER A 2 -16.93 -16.38 -5.34
CA SER A 2 -17.49 -15.16 -4.72
C SER A 2 -17.57 -14.03 -5.77
N PRO A 3 -18.65 -13.23 -5.80
CA PRO A 3 -18.74 -12.07 -6.69
C PRO A 3 -17.75 -10.96 -6.31
N VAL A 4 -17.22 -10.99 -5.08
CA VAL A 4 -16.25 -10.02 -4.57
C VAL A 4 -14.83 -10.53 -4.86
N LYS A 5 -14.03 -9.69 -5.51
CA LYS A 5 -12.60 -9.91 -5.72
C LYS A 5 -11.79 -9.02 -4.78
N ALA A 6 -10.76 -9.58 -4.17
CA ALA A 6 -9.79 -8.88 -3.36
C ALA A 6 -8.47 -8.75 -4.12
N PHE A 7 -7.87 -7.56 -4.07
CA PHE A 7 -6.57 -7.27 -4.67
C PHE A 7 -5.73 -6.47 -3.67
N SER A 8 -4.42 -6.54 -3.81
CA SER A 8 -3.49 -5.70 -3.03
C SER A 8 -2.56 -4.94 -3.97
N CYS A 9 -2.14 -3.74 -3.57
CA CYS A 9 -1.17 -2.98 -4.34
C CYS A 9 -0.21 -2.22 -3.42
N HIS A 10 1.00 -1.96 -3.93
CA HIS A 10 1.97 -1.09 -3.31
C HIS A 10 2.14 0.15 -4.19
N PRO A 11 1.81 1.37 -3.70
CA PRO A 11 1.75 2.57 -4.54
C PRO A 11 3.13 3.12 -4.94
N GLY A 12 4.20 2.49 -4.43
CA GLY A 12 5.56 3.01 -4.48
C GLY A 12 5.82 3.91 -3.27
N VAL A 13 6.98 4.57 -3.25
CA VAL A 13 7.27 5.59 -2.23
C VAL A 13 6.51 6.86 -2.61
N VAL A 14 5.39 7.14 -1.95
CA VAL A 14 4.53 8.29 -2.24
C VAL A 14 4.85 9.44 -1.29
N ASN A 15 4.84 10.66 -1.81
CA ASN A 15 5.08 11.88 -1.04
C ASN A 15 3.89 12.23 -0.11
N THR A 16 3.70 11.46 0.95
CA THR A 16 2.63 11.66 1.93
C THR A 16 3.18 12.24 3.24
N ASN A 17 2.27 12.56 4.16
CA ASN A 17 2.62 12.92 5.53
C ASN A 17 3.35 11.79 6.28
N LEU A 18 3.05 10.52 5.97
CA LEU A 18 3.73 9.35 6.55
C LEU A 18 5.18 9.24 6.07
N ALA A 19 5.44 9.59 4.82
CA ALA A 19 6.78 9.52 4.24
C ALA A 19 7.80 10.44 4.93
N ARG A 20 7.36 11.40 5.75
CA ARG A 20 8.23 12.24 6.59
C ARG A 20 9.11 11.42 7.52
N TYR A 21 8.59 10.33 8.09
CA TYR A 21 9.34 9.51 9.04
C TYR A 21 10.36 8.57 8.40
N ILE A 22 10.32 8.44 7.07
CA ILE A 22 11.29 7.65 6.30
C ILE A 22 12.46 8.54 5.87
N LEU A 23 12.27 9.86 5.82
CA LEU A 23 13.29 10.82 5.45
C LEU A 23 14.20 11.15 6.65
N PRO A 24 15.49 11.45 6.42
CA PRO A 24 16.38 11.97 7.45
C PRO A 24 15.80 13.22 8.14
N GLU A 25 16.02 13.39 9.44
CA GLU A 25 15.45 14.48 10.25
C GLU A 25 15.68 15.88 9.64
N SER A 26 16.87 16.11 9.07
CA SER A 26 17.24 17.37 8.39
C SER A 26 16.34 17.74 7.20
N MET A 27 15.60 16.77 6.66
CA MET A 27 14.63 16.97 5.58
C MET A 27 13.18 16.99 6.06
N GLN A 28 12.92 16.51 7.28
CA GLN A 28 11.58 16.53 7.86
C GLN A 28 11.13 17.97 8.14
N GLU A 29 12.04 18.82 8.64
CA GLU A 29 11.78 20.23 8.94
C GLU A 29 11.50 21.05 7.67
N LYS A 30 12.28 20.83 6.60
CA LYS A 30 12.07 21.49 5.30
C LYS A 30 10.72 21.14 4.68
N LYS A 31 10.25 19.90 4.87
CA LYS A 31 8.93 19.46 4.39
C LYS A 31 7.77 20.05 5.19
N ARG A 32 7.99 20.51 6.43
CA ARG A 32 6.95 21.19 7.24
C ARG A 32 6.71 22.63 6.78
N GLN A 33 7.67 23.26 6.12
CA GLN A 33 7.63 24.69 5.80
C GLN A 33 7.06 25.02 4.42
N ASP A 34 6.98 24.06 3.48
CA ASP A 34 6.52 24.35 2.11
C ASP A 34 5.97 23.10 1.39
N GLU A 35 4.72 23.16 0.93
CA GLU A 35 4.07 22.10 0.14
C GLU A 35 4.68 21.98 -1.28
N VAL A 36 5.09 23.10 -1.87
CA VAL A 36 5.71 23.13 -3.22
C VAL A 36 7.15 22.61 -3.14
N GLY A 37 7.90 23.03 -2.11
CA GLY A 37 9.21 22.49 -1.76
C GLY A 37 9.17 20.99 -1.44
N SER A 38 8.13 20.53 -0.75
CA SER A 38 7.88 19.11 -0.47
C SER A 38 7.71 18.28 -1.74
N GLN A 39 6.96 18.76 -2.74
CA GLN A 39 6.80 18.07 -4.03
C GLN A 39 8.11 18.00 -4.83
N ARG A 40 8.87 19.10 -4.88
CA ARG A 40 10.19 19.14 -5.54
C ARG A 40 11.19 18.19 -4.89
N MET A 41 11.25 18.18 -3.55
CA MET A 41 12.11 17.27 -2.80
C MET A 41 11.70 15.81 -3.01
N GLY A 42 10.40 15.50 -2.95
CA GLY A 42 9.90 14.16 -3.24
C GLY A 42 10.39 13.63 -4.59
N LYS A 43 10.30 14.43 -5.64
CA LYS A 43 10.77 14.07 -6.98
C LYS A 43 12.28 13.79 -7.03
N LEU A 44 13.10 14.53 -6.27
CA LEU A 44 14.55 14.34 -6.20
C LEU A 44 14.94 13.00 -5.55
N PHE A 45 14.13 12.48 -4.63
CA PHE A 45 14.33 11.19 -3.97
C PHE A 45 13.57 10.04 -4.63
N GLY A 46 13.07 10.22 -5.87
CA GLY A 46 12.31 9.19 -6.58
C GLY A 46 10.94 8.90 -5.96
N MET A 47 10.41 9.81 -5.14
CA MET A 47 9.06 9.70 -4.60
C MET A 47 8.03 10.10 -5.66
N ARG A 48 6.93 9.35 -5.69
CA ARG A 48 5.76 9.60 -6.52
C ARG A 48 4.88 10.69 -5.92
N THR A 49 4.13 11.39 -6.77
CA THR A 49 3.03 12.25 -6.31
C THR A 49 1.91 11.40 -5.70
N VAL A 50 0.98 12.03 -4.97
CA VAL A 50 -0.19 11.32 -4.41
C VAL A 50 -1.05 10.76 -5.54
N GLU A 51 -1.20 11.52 -6.61
CA GLU A 51 -1.94 11.16 -7.81
C GLU A 51 -1.31 9.95 -8.51
N ASP A 52 0.02 9.94 -8.70
CA ASP A 52 0.73 8.79 -9.25
C ASP A 52 0.57 7.54 -8.37
N GLY A 53 0.61 7.70 -7.04
CA GLY A 53 0.43 6.61 -6.09
C GLY A 53 -0.98 6.02 -6.10
N ALA A 54 -2.00 6.85 -6.33
CA ALA A 54 -3.40 6.43 -6.34
C ALA A 54 -3.81 5.67 -7.61
N ARG A 55 -3.09 5.86 -8.74
CA ARG A 55 -3.47 5.29 -10.05
C ARG A 55 -3.76 3.79 -10.02
N CYS A 56 -2.89 3.01 -9.40
CA CYS A 56 -3.05 1.55 -9.35
C CYS A 56 -4.31 1.14 -8.56
N GLN A 57 -4.60 1.82 -7.46
CA GLN A 57 -5.80 1.55 -6.68
C GLN A 57 -7.08 1.93 -7.46
N THR A 58 -7.09 3.09 -8.10
CA THR A 58 -8.23 3.55 -8.90
C THR A 58 -8.49 2.61 -10.08
N ASP A 59 -7.44 2.18 -10.78
CA ASP A 59 -7.54 1.23 -11.89
C ASP A 59 -8.07 -0.14 -11.44
N LEU A 60 -7.52 -0.71 -10.37
CA LEU A 60 -8.00 -1.99 -9.81
C LEU A 60 -9.46 -1.91 -9.34
N ALA A 61 -9.88 -0.78 -8.79
CA ALA A 61 -11.26 -0.57 -8.35
C ALA A 61 -12.23 -0.45 -9.52
N ALA A 62 -11.83 0.20 -10.62
CA ALA A 62 -12.68 0.43 -11.78
C ALA A 62 -12.73 -0.77 -12.74
N ASN A 63 -11.57 -1.36 -13.02
CA ASN A 63 -11.39 -2.35 -14.09
C ASN A 63 -11.16 -3.77 -13.54
N GLY A 64 -10.84 -3.90 -12.26
CA GLY A 64 -10.43 -5.17 -11.66
C GLY A 64 -8.99 -5.58 -12.01
N GLY A 65 -8.47 -6.54 -11.27
CA GLY A 65 -7.20 -7.21 -11.58
C GLY A 65 -7.37 -8.49 -12.38
N ASN A 66 -6.24 -9.07 -12.79
CA ASN A 66 -6.16 -10.30 -13.57
C ASN A 66 -6.75 -11.50 -12.80
N ALA A 67 -6.24 -11.78 -11.60
CA ALA A 67 -6.72 -12.86 -10.74
C ALA A 67 -7.03 -12.37 -9.33
N ASN A 68 -8.02 -12.99 -8.68
CA ASN A 68 -8.33 -12.74 -7.27
C ASN A 68 -7.10 -13.03 -6.40
N GLY A 69 -6.78 -12.12 -5.48
CA GLY A 69 -5.61 -12.21 -4.60
C GLY A 69 -4.30 -11.68 -5.21
N ASP A 70 -4.30 -11.19 -6.46
CA ASP A 70 -3.09 -10.64 -7.06
C ASP A 70 -2.56 -9.40 -6.29
N PHE A 71 -1.23 -9.27 -6.29
CA PHE A 71 -0.50 -8.13 -5.74
C PHE A 71 0.12 -7.30 -6.88
N TYR A 72 -0.01 -5.98 -6.82
CA TYR A 72 0.45 -5.05 -7.86
C TYR A 72 1.46 -4.04 -7.31
N ILE A 73 2.53 -3.74 -8.07
CA ILE A 73 3.47 -2.64 -7.76
C ILE A 73 3.33 -1.46 -8.73
N ASP A 74 2.60 -1.69 -9.82
CA ASP A 74 2.25 -0.71 -10.83
C ASP A 74 0.91 -1.08 -11.45
N PHE A 75 0.23 -0.10 -12.04
CA PHE A 75 -1.01 -0.35 -12.77
C PHE A 75 -0.71 -1.25 -13.99
N ASN A 76 -1.62 -2.14 -14.32
CA ASN A 76 -1.53 -3.11 -15.43
C ASN A 76 -0.58 -4.30 -15.30
N LYS A 77 0.28 -4.40 -14.26
CA LYS A 77 1.19 -5.56 -14.13
C LYS A 77 1.21 -6.13 -12.70
N PRO A 78 0.71 -7.35 -12.48
CA PRO A 78 0.83 -7.98 -11.19
C PRO A 78 2.30 -8.32 -10.93
N TYR A 79 2.72 -8.13 -9.69
CA TYR A 79 4.05 -8.47 -9.23
C TYR A 79 4.18 -10.00 -9.15
N ARG A 80 5.20 -10.53 -9.83
CA ARG A 80 5.54 -11.96 -9.85
C ARG A 80 6.91 -12.26 -9.26
N GLY A 81 7.55 -11.29 -8.60
CA GLY A 81 8.85 -11.49 -7.96
C GLY A 81 8.78 -12.40 -6.73
N ALA A 82 9.94 -12.83 -6.22
CA ALA A 82 10.02 -13.66 -5.04
C ALA A 82 9.32 -12.97 -3.85
N GLY A 83 8.29 -13.63 -3.32
CA GLY A 83 7.64 -13.22 -2.07
C GLY A 83 8.61 -13.33 -0.90
N MET A 84 8.37 -12.55 0.16
CA MET A 84 9.08 -12.77 1.42
C MET A 84 8.73 -14.16 1.96
N LYS A 85 9.69 -14.89 2.53
CA LYS A 85 9.52 -16.29 2.99
C LYS A 85 8.32 -16.53 3.92
N TRP A 86 7.90 -15.51 4.64
CA TRP A 86 6.78 -15.60 5.59
C TRP A 86 5.39 -15.51 4.91
N ARG A 87 5.32 -15.13 3.63
CA ARG A 87 4.05 -15.05 2.87
C ARG A 87 3.57 -16.44 2.46
N THR A 88 3.04 -17.18 3.42
CA THR A 88 2.49 -18.53 3.24
C THR A 88 1.01 -18.56 3.63
N ASP A 89 0.25 -19.47 3.03
CA ASP A 89 -1.18 -19.66 3.36
C ASP A 89 -1.38 -19.93 4.86
N SER A 90 -0.51 -20.76 5.45
CA SER A 90 -0.55 -21.04 6.89
C SER A 90 -0.39 -19.78 7.76
N ASN A 91 0.47 -18.83 7.35
CA ASN A 91 0.63 -17.58 8.10
C ASN A 91 -0.54 -16.62 7.85
N ALA A 92 -1.12 -16.61 6.65
CA ALA A 92 -2.31 -15.84 6.35
C ALA A 92 -3.51 -16.33 7.17
N ASP A 93 -3.72 -17.65 7.26
CA ASP A 93 -4.77 -18.25 8.08
C ASP A 93 -4.60 -17.93 9.56
N LYS A 94 -3.39 -18.07 10.11
CA LYS A 94 -3.10 -17.71 11.50
C LYS A 94 -3.38 -16.24 11.79
N LEU A 95 -3.02 -15.35 10.85
CA LEU A 95 -3.30 -13.93 10.98
C LEU A 95 -4.81 -13.68 10.99
N TRP A 96 -5.57 -14.30 10.07
CA TRP A 96 -7.02 -14.15 10.02
C TRP A 96 -7.70 -14.59 11.31
N GLN A 97 -7.37 -15.79 11.82
CA GLN A 97 -7.96 -16.31 13.06
C GLN A 97 -7.65 -15.41 14.27
N THR A 98 -6.40 -14.94 14.38
CA THR A 98 -6.00 -14.00 15.43
C THR A 98 -6.77 -12.68 15.32
N SER A 99 -6.91 -12.15 14.10
CA SER A 99 -7.64 -10.89 13.86
C SER A 99 -9.13 -11.01 14.21
N VAL A 100 -9.79 -12.12 13.85
CA VAL A 100 -11.18 -12.38 14.23
C VAL A 100 -11.32 -12.42 15.75
N ALA A 101 -10.48 -13.19 16.44
CA ALA A 101 -10.51 -13.28 17.90
C ALA A 101 -10.33 -11.90 18.57
N SER A 102 -9.34 -11.11 18.12
CA SER A 102 -9.11 -9.76 18.66
C SER A 102 -10.27 -8.80 18.40
N CYS A 103 -10.99 -8.94 17.28
CA CYS A 103 -12.17 -8.11 17.00
C CYS A 103 -13.37 -8.52 17.85
N GLU A 104 -13.57 -9.82 18.08
CA GLU A 104 -14.62 -10.32 18.96
C GLU A 104 -14.42 -9.87 20.41
N GLU A 105 -13.19 -9.83 20.90
CA GLU A 105 -12.84 -9.32 22.24
C GLU A 105 -13.31 -7.87 22.47
N VAL A 106 -13.33 -7.05 21.42
CA VAL A 106 -13.80 -5.65 21.48
C VAL A 106 -15.23 -5.46 20.95
N GLY A 107 -15.96 -6.56 20.72
CA GLY A 107 -17.36 -6.56 20.29
C GLY A 107 -17.60 -6.26 18.81
N ILE A 108 -16.58 -6.36 17.96
CA ILE A 108 -16.69 -6.20 16.51
C ILE A 108 -16.88 -7.58 15.86
N LYS A 109 -17.94 -7.75 15.06
CA LYS A 109 -18.18 -8.95 14.25
C LYS A 109 -17.65 -8.75 12.84
N ILE A 110 -16.84 -9.69 12.36
CA ILE A 110 -16.25 -9.73 11.00
C ILE A 110 -16.85 -10.91 10.24
#